data_AF-A0A7W0NRR7-F1
#
_entry.id   AF-A0A7W0NRR7-F1
#
_cell.length_a   1.000
_cell.length_b   1.000
_cell.length_c   1.000
_cell.angle_alpha   90.00
_cell.angle_beta   90.00
_cell.angle_gamma   90.00
#
_symmetry.space_group_name_H-M   'P 1'
#
loop_
_entity.id
_entity.type
_entity.pdbx_description
1 polymer ?
#
loop_
_entity_poly.entity_id
_entity_poly.type
_entity_poly.pdbx_seq_one_letter_code
_entity_poly.pdbx_strand_id
1 'polypeptide(L)'
;PHFHLGEEIDSGNTLSTSSAYTGVGGLLIHTFFDGVSIAAASQIDVRIGFLVFIAVFLHKFPEGFTIASMLLAAGKGFREVVIATSIIGIATLVGVLLFAFVGSRFESSIAYALPIASGVTLYVAASDLIPEVNHHGGKRPLVSISVFAGVALFFAINLLVHNLLGDH
;
A
#
# COMPACT_ATOMS: atom_id res chain seq x y z
N PRO A 1 -30.73 38.46 6.63
CA PRO A 1 -29.69 37.52 6.11
C PRO A 1 -29.60 36.30 7.03
N HIS A 2 -30.39 35.26 6.72
CA HIS A 2 -30.38 33.99 7.44
C HIS A 2 -29.38 33.05 6.76
N PHE A 3 -28.39 32.65 7.55
CA PHE A 3 -27.31 31.75 7.16
C PHE A 3 -27.89 30.36 6.91
N HIS A 4 -27.87 29.90 5.65
CA HIS A 4 -28.10 28.50 5.34
C HIS A 4 -26.82 27.71 5.66
N LEU A 5 -26.65 27.33 6.92
CA LEU A 5 -25.88 26.14 7.30
C LEU A 5 -26.83 24.94 7.23
N GLY A 6 -27.29 24.68 6.02
CA GLY A 6 -27.84 23.39 5.61
C GLY A 6 -26.74 22.68 4.85
N GLU A 7 -25.65 22.37 5.56
CA GLU A 7 -24.77 21.28 5.15
C GLU A 7 -25.69 20.05 5.19
N GLU A 8 -26.17 19.65 4.02
CA GLU A 8 -26.70 18.31 3.82
C GLU A 8 -25.58 17.37 4.27
N ILE A 9 -25.67 16.98 5.53
CA ILE A 9 -25.18 15.72 6.06
C ILE A 9 -25.86 14.66 5.20
N ASP A 10 -25.25 14.42 4.03
CA ASP A 10 -25.66 13.37 3.13
C ASP A 10 -25.58 12.07 3.92
N SER A 11 -26.76 11.55 4.20
CA SER A 11 -27.03 10.36 4.98
C SER A 11 -26.62 9.12 4.18
N GLY A 12 -25.30 8.95 3.99
CA GLY A 12 -24.75 7.98 3.03
C GLY A 12 -23.26 7.73 3.17
N ASN A 13 -22.72 7.83 4.39
CA ASN A 13 -21.51 7.22 4.95
C ASN A 13 -20.67 6.30 4.02
N THR A 14 -19.97 6.90 3.05
CA THR A 14 -19.12 6.22 2.05
C THR A 14 -17.82 7.01 1.84
N LEU A 15 -16.70 6.32 1.64
CA LEU A 15 -15.42 6.94 1.28
C LEU A 15 -15.62 7.85 0.06
N SER A 16 -15.03 9.07 0.09
CA SER A 16 -15.03 9.90 -1.10
C SER A 16 -14.39 9.11 -2.24
N THR A 17 -15.09 9.04 -3.37
CA THR A 17 -14.60 8.38 -4.59
C THR A 17 -13.21 8.93 -4.97
N SER A 18 -12.96 10.22 -4.75
CA SER A 18 -11.66 10.83 -5.01
C SER A 18 -10.57 10.23 -4.12
N SER A 19 -10.78 10.15 -2.80
CA SER A 19 -9.81 9.58 -1.86
C SER A 19 -9.53 8.11 -2.16
N ALA A 20 -10.55 7.33 -2.52
CA ALA A 20 -10.35 5.93 -2.89
C ALA A 20 -9.48 5.78 -4.15
N TYR A 21 -9.69 6.61 -5.18
CA TYR A 21 -8.84 6.58 -6.38
C TYR A 21 -7.44 7.14 -6.15
N THR A 22 -7.28 8.16 -5.29
CA THR A 22 -5.96 8.63 -4.86
C THR A 22 -5.19 7.55 -4.13
N GLY A 23 -5.85 6.81 -3.23
CA GLY A 23 -5.26 5.68 -2.52
C GLY A 23 -4.85 4.54 -3.47
N VAL A 24 -5.72 4.16 -4.41
CA VAL A 24 -5.37 3.18 -5.46
C VAL A 24 -4.21 3.67 -6.31
N GLY A 25 -4.15 4.96 -6.66
CA GLY A 25 -3.06 5.55 -7.41
C GLY A 25 -1.71 5.51 -6.68
N GLY A 26 -1.69 5.77 -5.38
CA GLY A 26 -0.46 5.64 -4.60
C GLY A 26 -0.01 4.19 -4.45
N LEU A 27 -0.94 3.25 -4.24
CA LEU A 27 -0.65 1.81 -4.23
C LEU A 27 -0.14 1.31 -5.60
N LEU A 28 -0.58 1.92 -6.69
CA LEU A 28 -0.04 1.61 -8.03
C LEU A 28 1.44 1.97 -8.15
N ILE A 29 1.85 3.13 -7.63
CA ILE A 29 3.25 3.53 -7.61
C ILE A 29 4.06 2.60 -6.68
N HIS A 30 3.52 2.29 -5.50
CA HIS A 30 4.13 1.36 -4.57
C HIS A 30 4.40 -0.02 -5.20
N THR A 31 3.37 -0.62 -5.78
CA THR A 31 3.45 -1.94 -6.41
C THR A 31 4.36 -1.99 -7.63
N PHE A 32 4.47 -0.91 -8.38
CA PHE A 32 5.49 -0.78 -9.42
C PHE A 32 6.90 -0.93 -8.82
N PHE A 33 7.18 -0.25 -7.72
CA PHE A 33 8.49 -0.30 -7.07
C PHE A 33 8.76 -1.62 -6.32
N ASP A 34 7.73 -2.35 -5.90
CA ASP A 34 7.91 -3.74 -5.44
C ASP A 34 8.48 -4.61 -6.55
N GLY A 35 7.95 -4.47 -7.77
CA GLY A 35 8.46 -5.16 -8.95
C GLY A 35 9.91 -4.81 -9.28
N VAL A 36 10.23 -3.51 -9.24
CA VAL A 36 11.61 -3.01 -9.39
C VAL A 36 12.53 -3.65 -8.35
N SER A 37 12.09 -3.74 -7.10
CA SER A 37 12.87 -4.29 -5.99
C SER A 37 13.15 -5.79 -6.15
N ILE A 38 12.17 -6.57 -6.64
CA ILE A 38 12.37 -8.00 -6.97
C ILE A 38 13.45 -8.16 -8.03
N ALA A 39 13.37 -7.41 -9.13
CA ALA A 39 14.32 -7.49 -10.23
C ALA A 39 15.73 -7.02 -9.82
N ALA A 40 15.81 -5.94 -9.06
CA ALA A 40 17.04 -5.42 -8.47
C ALA A 40 17.74 -6.43 -7.56
N ALA A 41 17.01 -7.01 -6.60
CA ALA A 41 17.54 -7.99 -5.69
C ALA A 41 18.03 -9.26 -6.42
N SER A 42 17.32 -9.67 -7.48
CA SER A 42 17.70 -10.83 -8.31
C SER A 42 19.00 -10.62 -9.10
N GLN A 43 19.38 -9.37 -9.41
CA GLN A 43 20.66 -9.06 -10.06
C GLN A 43 21.86 -9.14 -9.10
N ILE A 44 21.63 -8.93 -7.80
CA ILE A 44 22.66 -9.08 -6.77
C ILE A 44 22.91 -10.56 -6.49
N ASP A 45 21.86 -11.29 -6.13
CA ASP A 45 21.89 -12.73 -5.90
C ASP A 45 20.49 -13.32 -6.09
N VAL A 46 20.39 -14.43 -6.81
CA VAL A 46 19.10 -15.07 -7.13
C VAL A 46 18.33 -15.52 -5.89
N ARG A 47 19.01 -15.91 -4.80
CA ARG A 47 18.38 -16.29 -3.53
C ARG A 47 17.79 -15.06 -2.84
N ILE A 48 18.50 -13.94 -2.84
CA ILE A 48 18.00 -12.67 -2.30
C ILE A 48 16.79 -12.21 -3.10
N GLY A 49 16.86 -12.25 -4.44
CA GLY A 49 15.74 -11.97 -5.33
C GLY A 49 14.50 -12.82 -5.02
N PHE A 50 14.69 -14.13 -4.80
CA PHE A 50 13.61 -15.03 -4.44
C PHE A 50 13.00 -14.73 -3.06
N LEU A 51 13.82 -14.37 -2.06
CA LEU A 51 13.33 -13.95 -0.74
C LEU A 51 12.50 -12.67 -0.83
N VAL A 52 12.96 -11.67 -1.60
CA VAL A 52 12.21 -10.44 -1.84
C VAL A 52 10.91 -10.72 -2.58
N PHE A 53 10.91 -11.60 -3.58
CA PHE A 53 9.68 -12.04 -4.26
C PHE A 53 8.67 -12.63 -3.29
N ILE A 54 9.08 -13.56 -2.41
CA ILE A 54 8.18 -14.16 -1.43
C ILE A 54 7.65 -13.10 -0.45
N ALA A 55 8.50 -12.19 0.02
CA ALA A 55 8.10 -11.10 0.89
C ALA A 55 7.08 -10.16 0.22
N VAL A 56 7.28 -9.82 -1.05
CA VAL A 56 6.33 -9.04 -1.84
C VAL A 56 5.02 -9.78 -2.03
N PHE A 57 5.09 -11.02 -2.50
CA PHE A 57 3.93 -11.87 -2.75
C PHE A 57 3.03 -12.00 -1.51
N LEU A 58 3.63 -12.19 -0.33
CA LEU A 58 2.88 -12.35 0.91
C LEU A 58 2.09 -11.09 1.29
N HIS A 59 2.63 -9.89 1.08
CA HIS A 59 1.90 -8.67 1.42
C HIS A 59 0.90 -8.23 0.34
N LYS A 60 0.90 -8.84 -0.85
CA LYS A 60 -0.13 -8.60 -1.87
C LYS A 60 -1.54 -9.04 -1.44
N PHE A 61 -1.65 -10.05 -0.57
CA PHE A 61 -2.95 -10.46 -0.05
C PHE A 61 -3.58 -9.39 0.84
N PRO A 62 -2.91 -8.87 1.90
CA PRO A 62 -3.37 -7.70 2.64
C PRO A 62 -3.64 -6.47 1.77
N GLU A 63 -2.77 -6.20 0.79
CA GLU A 63 -2.91 -5.04 -0.09
C GLU A 63 -4.17 -5.16 -0.98
N GLY A 64 -4.42 -6.33 -1.55
CA GLY A 64 -5.64 -6.60 -2.32
C GLY A 64 -6.90 -6.41 -1.48
N PHE A 65 -6.89 -6.87 -0.23
CA PHE A 65 -7.98 -6.62 0.72
C PHE A 65 -8.18 -5.14 1.01
N THR A 66 -7.08 -4.38 1.12
CA THR A 66 -7.08 -2.94 1.37
C THR A 66 -7.72 -2.18 0.20
N ILE A 67 -7.32 -2.49 -1.04
CA ILE A 67 -7.91 -1.90 -2.25
C ILE A 67 -9.39 -2.25 -2.37
N ALA A 68 -9.74 -3.51 -2.14
CA ALA A 68 -11.13 -3.96 -2.17
C ALA A 68 -11.98 -3.22 -1.14
N SER A 69 -11.48 -3.08 0.10
CA SER A 69 -12.18 -2.37 1.17
C SER A 69 -12.36 -0.89 0.84
N MET A 70 -11.32 -0.21 0.35
CA MET A 70 -11.40 1.20 -0.04
C MET A 70 -12.43 1.45 -1.15
N LEU A 71 -12.41 0.63 -2.21
CA LEU A 71 -13.31 0.81 -3.35
C LEU A 71 -14.76 0.46 -3.00
N LEU A 72 -14.99 -0.62 -2.24
CA LEU A 72 -16.34 -0.98 -1.77
C LEU A 72 -16.89 0.08 -0.82
N ALA A 73 -16.07 0.60 0.08
CA ALA A 73 -16.45 1.69 0.97
C ALA A 73 -16.75 3.00 0.21
N ALA A 74 -16.14 3.20 -0.96
CA ALA A 74 -16.44 4.31 -1.88
C ALA A 74 -17.64 4.05 -2.80
N GLY A 75 -18.44 3.01 -2.51
CA GLY A 75 -19.63 2.65 -3.27
C GLY A 75 -19.34 2.03 -4.64
N LYS A 76 -18.12 1.55 -4.90
CA LYS A 76 -17.78 0.87 -6.17
C LYS A 76 -18.21 -0.59 -6.16
N GLY A 77 -18.49 -1.11 -7.36
CA GLY A 77 -18.89 -2.48 -7.55
C GLY A 77 -17.71 -3.46 -7.49
N PHE A 78 -18.04 -4.76 -7.43
CA PHE A 78 -17.05 -5.84 -7.46
C PHE A 78 -16.20 -5.82 -8.74
N ARG A 79 -16.78 -5.37 -9.87
CA ARG A 79 -16.06 -5.28 -11.15
C ARG A 79 -14.90 -4.28 -11.07
N GLU A 80 -15.14 -3.10 -10.50
CA GLU A 80 -14.12 -2.07 -10.30
C GLU A 80 -13.01 -2.55 -9.36
N VAL A 81 -13.35 -3.29 -8.30
CA VAL A 81 -12.38 -3.91 -7.39
C VAL A 81 -11.46 -4.88 -8.14
N VAL A 82 -12.03 -5.77 -8.96
CA VAL A 82 -11.25 -6.74 -9.75
C VAL A 82 -10.36 -6.03 -10.76
N ILE A 83 -10.86 -4.99 -11.44
CA ILE A 83 -10.07 -4.20 -12.38
C ILE A 83 -8.90 -3.51 -11.66
N ALA A 84 -9.17 -2.83 -10.54
CA ALA A 84 -8.15 -2.12 -9.79
C ALA A 84 -7.06 -3.08 -9.27
N THR A 85 -7.45 -4.18 -8.62
CA THR A 85 -6.49 -5.19 -8.13
C THR A 85 -5.69 -5.85 -9.26
N SER A 86 -6.29 -6.06 -10.43
CA SER A 86 -5.58 -6.56 -11.62
C SER A 86 -4.54 -5.56 -12.13
N ILE A 87 -4.90 -4.28 -12.23
CA ILE A 87 -3.99 -3.21 -12.66
C ILE A 87 -2.81 -3.10 -11.69
N ILE A 88 -3.07 -3.20 -10.38
CA ILE A 88 -2.03 -3.21 -9.33
C ILE A 88 -1.07 -4.41 -9.49
N GLY A 89 -1.60 -5.60 -9.79
CA GLY A 89 -0.77 -6.76 -10.12
C GLY A 89 0.09 -6.55 -11.37
N ILE A 90 -0.49 -5.93 -12.42
CA ILE A 90 0.23 -5.58 -13.65
C ILE A 90 1.34 -4.57 -13.36
N ALA A 91 1.12 -3.59 -12.48
CA ALA A 91 2.14 -2.62 -12.10
C ALA A 91 3.41 -3.29 -11.55
N THR A 92 3.25 -4.35 -10.74
CA THR A 92 4.38 -5.16 -10.25
C THR A 92 5.15 -5.82 -11.41
N LEU A 93 4.44 -6.44 -12.35
CA LEU A 93 5.07 -7.05 -13.53
C LEU A 93 5.80 -6.01 -14.41
N VAL A 94 5.19 -4.85 -14.61
CA VAL A 94 5.79 -3.75 -15.36
C VAL A 94 7.06 -3.25 -14.66
N GLY A 95 7.05 -3.14 -13.33
CA GLY A 95 8.25 -2.79 -12.55
C GLY A 95 9.39 -3.78 -12.72
N VAL A 96 9.10 -5.09 -12.64
CA VAL A 96 10.08 -6.16 -12.89
C VAL A 96 10.68 -6.04 -14.29
N LEU A 97 9.83 -5.97 -15.32
CA LEU A 97 10.26 -5.94 -16.72
C LEU A 97 11.06 -4.66 -17.01
N LEU A 98 10.54 -3.49 -16.63
CA LEU A 98 11.20 -2.21 -16.90
C LEU A 98 12.59 -2.17 -16.25
N PHE A 99 12.72 -2.64 -15.00
CA PHE A 99 14.03 -2.71 -14.36
C PHE A 99 14.95 -3.73 -15.02
N ALA A 100 14.44 -4.91 -15.42
CA ALA A 100 15.24 -5.92 -16.10
C ALA A 100 15.82 -5.42 -17.45
N PHE A 101 15.04 -4.63 -18.21
CA PHE A 101 15.47 -4.12 -19.52
C PHE A 101 16.24 -2.79 -19.47
N VAL A 102 15.89 -1.88 -18.56
CA VAL A 102 16.40 -0.51 -18.51
C VAL A 102 17.20 -0.23 -17.24
N GLY A 103 16.78 -0.80 -16.12
CA GLY A 103 17.32 -0.51 -14.77
C GLY A 103 18.76 -0.98 -14.57
N SER A 104 19.20 -2.04 -15.24
CA SER A 104 20.61 -2.50 -15.20
C SER A 104 21.62 -1.46 -15.69
N ARG A 105 21.17 -0.39 -16.35
CA ARG A 105 22.01 0.70 -16.85
C ARG A 105 22.18 1.84 -15.84
N PHE A 106 21.42 1.83 -14.75
CA PHE A 106 21.39 2.89 -13.75
C PHE A 106 21.68 2.31 -12.36
N GLU A 107 22.96 2.30 -11.98
CA GLU A 107 23.42 1.79 -10.67
C GLU A 107 22.69 2.45 -9.47
N SER A 108 22.21 3.69 -9.61
CA SER A 108 21.56 4.44 -8.53
C SER A 108 20.03 4.40 -8.50
N SER A 109 19.35 3.72 -9.45
CA SER A 109 17.89 3.81 -9.56
C SER A 109 17.16 3.25 -8.34
N ILE A 110 17.69 2.21 -7.70
CA ILE A 110 17.10 1.57 -6.52
C ILE A 110 17.13 2.50 -5.30
N ALA A 111 18.22 3.27 -5.15
CA ALA A 111 18.42 4.17 -4.01
C ALA A 111 17.38 5.29 -3.93
N TYR A 112 16.82 5.71 -5.07
CA TYR A 112 15.76 6.72 -5.11
C TYR A 112 14.36 6.11 -5.22
N ALA A 113 14.24 4.97 -5.90
CA ALA A 113 13.00 4.23 -6.07
C ALA A 113 12.32 3.87 -4.74
N LEU A 114 13.08 3.25 -3.82
CA LEU A 114 12.55 2.72 -2.56
C LEU A 114 12.05 3.82 -1.60
N PRO A 115 12.80 4.92 -1.37
CA PRO A 115 12.29 6.03 -0.55
C PRO A 115 11.06 6.71 -1.15
N ILE A 116 11.01 6.88 -2.48
CA ILE A 116 9.84 7.48 -3.16
C ILE A 116 8.62 6.57 -2.99
N ALA A 117 8.76 5.27 -3.25
CA ALA A 117 7.68 4.30 -3.08
C ALA A 117 7.14 4.28 -1.64
N SER A 118 8.05 4.20 -0.67
CA SER A 118 7.70 4.17 0.75
C SER A 118 7.02 5.47 1.19
N GLY A 119 7.50 6.61 0.70
CA GLY A 119 6.91 7.92 0.97
C GLY A 119 5.49 8.06 0.41
N VAL A 120 5.24 7.57 -0.81
CA VAL A 120 3.90 7.57 -1.40
C VAL A 120 2.94 6.67 -0.62
N THR A 121 3.36 5.48 -0.20
CA THR A 121 2.55 4.58 0.64
C THR A 121 2.24 5.23 1.98
N LEU A 122 3.24 5.85 2.61
CA LEU A 122 3.05 6.54 3.89
C LEU A 122 2.11 7.74 3.76
N TYR A 123 2.23 8.51 2.66
CA TYR A 123 1.33 9.62 2.36
C TYR A 123 -0.12 9.15 2.23
N VAL A 124 -0.39 8.12 1.40
CA VAL A 124 -1.74 7.55 1.24
C VAL A 124 -2.27 6.98 2.56
N ALA A 125 -1.43 6.26 3.31
CA ALA A 125 -1.83 5.74 4.61
C ALA A 125 -2.23 6.86 5.57
N ALA A 126 -1.50 7.97 5.59
CA ALA A 126 -1.76 9.10 6.46
C ALA A 126 -2.91 10.01 5.99
N SER A 127 -3.06 10.23 4.67
CA SER A 127 -4.04 11.17 4.10
C SER A 127 -5.39 10.53 3.85
N ASP A 128 -5.43 9.23 3.57
CA ASP A 128 -6.64 8.54 3.12
C ASP A 128 -7.07 7.48 4.15
N LEU A 129 -6.16 6.61 4.60
CA LEU A 129 -6.51 5.51 5.50
C LEU A 129 -6.71 5.92 6.96
N ILE A 130 -5.83 6.73 7.55
CA ILE A 130 -5.97 7.17 8.95
C ILE A 130 -7.26 7.97 9.15
N PRO A 131 -7.59 8.99 8.32
CA PRO A 131 -8.83 9.73 8.46
C PRO A 131 -10.05 8.83 8.34
N GLU A 132 -10.02 7.89 7.38
CA GLU A 132 -11.12 6.95 7.13
C GLU A 132 -11.40 6.04 8.34
N VAL A 133 -10.34 5.42 8.86
CA VAL A 133 -10.39 4.56 10.05
C VAL A 133 -10.90 5.33 11.27
N ASN A 134 -10.50 6.60 11.42
CA ASN A 134 -10.91 7.44 12.54
C ASN A 134 -12.34 8.00 12.37
N HIS A 135 -12.84 8.12 11.15
CA HIS A 135 -14.21 8.56 10.85
C HIS A 135 -15.22 7.41 11.05
N HIS A 136 -14.91 6.20 10.56
CA HIS A 136 -15.80 5.03 10.58
C HIS A 136 -15.71 4.19 11.87
N GLY A 137 -14.59 4.25 12.59
CA GLY A 137 -14.43 3.58 13.88
C GLY A 137 -15.27 4.15 15.02
N GLY A 138 -15.82 5.35 14.82
CA GLY A 138 -16.36 6.18 15.90
C GLY A 138 -15.28 6.50 16.93
N LYS A 139 -15.63 7.24 17.99
CA LYS A 139 -14.74 7.52 19.14
C LYS A 139 -14.35 6.27 19.95
N ARG A 140 -14.40 5.08 19.35
CA ARG A 140 -14.10 3.80 19.98
C ARG A 140 -12.59 3.65 20.05
N PRO A 141 -12.01 3.58 21.26
CA PRO A 141 -10.56 3.45 21.43
C PRO A 141 -10.00 2.19 20.76
N LEU A 142 -10.84 1.17 20.54
CA LEU A 142 -10.47 -0.08 19.85
C LEU A 142 -9.86 0.13 18.46
N VAL A 143 -10.29 1.15 17.72
CA VAL A 143 -9.79 1.41 16.38
C VAL A 143 -8.42 2.09 16.40
N SER A 144 -8.19 3.02 17.33
CA SER A 144 -6.85 3.54 17.57
C SER A 144 -5.92 2.44 18.09
N ILE A 145 -6.40 1.58 18.99
CA ILE A 145 -5.65 0.44 19.53
C ILE A 145 -5.26 -0.52 18.41
N SER A 146 -6.12 -0.81 17.42
CA SER A 146 -5.76 -1.72 16.32
C SER A 146 -4.67 -1.15 15.41
N VAL A 147 -4.65 0.17 15.16
CA VAL A 147 -3.56 0.84 14.43
C VAL A 147 -2.25 0.73 15.21
N PHE A 148 -2.25 1.08 16.50
CA PHE A 148 -1.05 0.96 17.34
C PHE A 148 -0.60 -0.49 17.53
N ALA A 149 -1.53 -1.44 17.61
CA ALA A 149 -1.23 -2.86 17.66
C ALA A 149 -0.58 -3.35 16.36
N GLY A 150 -1.02 -2.85 15.20
CA GLY A 150 -0.36 -3.13 13.92
C GLY A 150 1.08 -2.63 13.89
N VAL A 151 1.33 -1.40 14.38
CA VAL A 151 2.69 -0.85 14.50
C VAL A 151 3.52 -1.67 15.49
N ALA A 152 2.99 -2.01 16.66
CA ALA A 152 3.67 -2.83 17.65
C ALA A 152 4.00 -4.24 17.11
N LEU A 153 3.07 -4.85 16.37
CA LEU A 153 3.27 -6.13 15.71
C LEU A 153 4.39 -6.05 14.67
N PHE A 154 4.45 -4.97 13.89
CA PHE A 154 5.56 -4.73 12.95
C PHE A 154 6.91 -4.72 13.68
N PHE A 155 7.03 -3.96 14.77
CA PHE A 155 8.27 -3.92 15.56
C PHE A 155 8.59 -5.28 16.21
N ALA A 156 7.58 -6.01 16.69
CA ALA A 156 7.77 -7.34 17.27
C ALA A 156 8.29 -8.35 16.24
N ILE A 157 7.72 -8.35 15.03
CA ILE A 157 8.18 -9.17 13.91
C ILE A 157 9.59 -8.76 13.51
N ASN A 158 9.88 -7.46 13.41
CA ASN A 158 11.21 -6.97 13.06
C ASN A 158 12.26 -7.42 14.09
N LEU A 159 11.97 -7.28 15.38
CA LEU A 159 12.85 -7.72 16.46
C LEU A 159 13.05 -9.24 16.43
N LEU A 160 11.97 -10.01 16.22
CA LEU A 160 12.04 -11.47 16.12
C LEU A 160 12.90 -11.91 14.93
N VAL A 161 12.68 -11.32 13.76
CA VAL A 161 13.46 -11.62 12.55
C VAL A 161 14.91 -11.25 12.75
N HIS A 162 15.20 -10.10 13.36
CA HIS A 162 16.58 -9.69 13.66
C HIS A 162 17.25 -10.65 14.65
N ASN A 163 16.56 -11.10 15.69
CA ASN A 163 17.12 -12.09 16.63
C ASN A 163 17.29 -13.49 16.01
N LEU A 164 16.47 -13.86 15.02
CA LEU A 164 16.55 -15.16 14.36
C LEU A 164 17.57 -15.22 13.20
N LEU A 165 17.81 -14.09 12.53
CA LEU A 165 18.68 -13.99 11.35
C LEU A 165 19.96 -13.16 11.59
N GLY A 166 20.07 -12.46 12.73
CA GLY A 166 21.15 -11.52 13.04
C GLY A 166 22.43 -12.15 13.59
N ASP A 167 22.45 -13.47 13.80
CA ASP A 167 23.66 -14.22 14.14
C ASP A 167 24.25 -14.88 12.88
N HIS A 168 24.73 -14.10 11.91
CA HIS A 168 25.77 -14.46 10.92
C HIS A 168 26.38 -13.23 10.24
#